data_AF-A4E7C8-F1
#
_entry.id   AF-A4E7C8-F1
#
_cell.length_a   1.000
_cell.length_b   1.000
_cell.length_c   1.000
_cell.angle_alpha   90.00
_cell.angle_beta   90.00
_cell.angle_gamma   90.00
#
_symmetry.space_group_name_H-M   'P 1'
#
loop_
_entity.id
_entity.type
_entity.pdbx_description
1 polymer ?
#
loop_
_entity_poly.entity_id
_entity_poly.type
_entity_poly.pdbx_seq_one_letter_code
_entity_poly.pdbx_strand_id
1 'polypeptide(L)'
;MGFFKEARNAFVTAWHEEFDGKDMKKEFRDAFIEGWENGWSGGSGIYENGREVSNAEMERRRRAHDEQEAAYMREQVETRRALADAGANVEAIDAARVLADARDIADGLCRARIGDAAKPCEPLIDWRPLTKTGKLPKCVARATAVWDRPNGDSVIVHMGYTADARPYTADVHIWTAGERYSYKIRTVDGELAVAGEGPA
;
A
#
# COMPACT_ATOMS: atom_id res chain seq x y z
N MET A 1 -9.96 12.86 13.30
CA MET A 1 -10.12 12.08 12.06
C MET A 1 -8.88 12.09 11.14
N GLY A 2 -7.80 12.84 11.44
CA GLY A 2 -6.55 12.84 10.64
C GLY A 2 -5.54 11.72 10.98
N PHE A 3 -5.50 11.27 12.24
CA PHE A 3 -4.52 10.27 12.72
C PHE A 3 -4.63 8.88 12.05
N PHE A 4 -5.83 8.47 11.62
CA PHE A 4 -6.03 7.19 10.93
C PHE A 4 -5.42 7.16 9.52
N LYS A 5 -5.26 8.32 8.88
CA LYS A 5 -4.68 8.43 7.53
C LYS A 5 -3.15 8.42 7.61
N GLU A 6 -2.57 9.08 8.62
CA GLU A 6 -1.12 9.10 8.90
C GLU A 6 -0.61 7.72 9.32
N ALA A 7 -1.29 7.00 10.23
CA ALA A 7 -0.86 5.66 10.65
C ALA A 7 -0.94 4.62 9.52
N ARG A 8 -1.94 4.77 8.64
CA ARG A 8 -2.12 3.91 7.46
C ARG A 8 -1.06 4.19 6.39
N ASN A 9 -0.77 5.46 6.13
CA ASN A 9 0.32 5.83 5.21
C ASN A 9 1.67 5.38 5.77
N ALA A 10 1.92 5.54 7.08
CA ALA A 10 3.12 5.03 7.73
C ALA A 10 3.23 3.49 7.65
N PHE A 11 2.12 2.76 7.78
CA PHE A 11 2.11 1.29 7.59
C PHE A 11 2.41 0.90 6.15
N VAL A 12 1.79 1.55 5.15
CA VAL A 12 2.04 1.26 3.74
C VAL A 12 3.46 1.63 3.34
N THR A 13 4.00 2.75 3.85
CA THR A 13 5.39 3.18 3.62
C THR A 13 6.39 2.25 4.33
N ALA A 14 6.18 1.88 5.59
CA ALA A 14 7.02 0.92 6.31
C ALA A 14 6.99 -0.48 5.66
N TRP A 15 5.85 -0.86 5.07
CA TRP A 15 5.72 -2.10 4.32
C TRP A 15 6.50 -2.07 2.99
N HIS A 16 6.62 -0.89 2.36
CA HIS A 16 7.41 -0.68 1.13
C HIS A 16 8.92 -0.59 1.36
N GLU A 17 9.38 -0.09 2.51
CA GLU A 17 10.80 0.10 2.80
C GLU A 17 11.51 -1.17 3.30
N GLU A 18 10.80 -2.11 3.94
CA GLU A 18 11.46 -3.23 4.65
C GLU A 18 11.16 -4.64 4.10
N PHE A 19 10.18 -4.82 3.20
CA PHE A 19 9.64 -6.16 2.90
C PHE A 19 9.64 -6.59 1.42
N ASP A 20 10.77 -6.42 0.73
CA ASP A 20 11.14 -7.29 -0.39
C ASP A 20 11.83 -8.57 0.16
N GLY A 21 11.02 -9.47 0.73
CA GLY A 21 11.42 -10.89 0.91
C GLY A 21 11.90 -11.41 2.27
N LYS A 22 11.47 -10.87 3.43
CA LYS A 22 11.73 -11.52 4.74
C LYS A 22 10.49 -11.65 5.61
N ASP A 23 10.33 -12.81 6.24
CA ASP A 23 9.27 -13.13 7.18
C ASP A 23 9.19 -12.12 8.32
N MET A 24 8.02 -11.52 8.50
CA MET A 24 7.73 -10.62 9.62
C MET A 24 7.72 -11.43 10.93
N LYS A 25 8.49 -10.99 11.92
CA LYS A 25 8.49 -11.61 13.25
C LYS A 25 7.12 -11.40 13.90
N LYS A 26 6.54 -12.51 14.38
CA LYS A 26 5.24 -12.59 15.05
C LYS A 26 5.00 -11.50 16.11
N GLU A 27 6.03 -11.14 16.85
CA GLU A 27 5.99 -10.11 17.90
C GLU A 27 5.59 -8.72 17.39
N PHE A 28 5.95 -8.35 16.15
CA PHE A 28 5.62 -7.05 15.56
C PHE A 28 4.17 -7.01 15.06
N ARG A 29 3.67 -8.16 14.60
CA ARG A 29 2.25 -8.34 14.22
C ARG A 29 1.34 -8.28 15.44
N ASP A 30 1.74 -8.96 16.52
CA ASP A 30 0.94 -9.05 17.74
C ASP A 30 0.85 -7.68 18.45
N ALA A 31 1.95 -6.92 18.49
CA ALA A 31 1.96 -5.55 19.03
C ALA A 31 1.11 -4.57 18.20
N PHE A 32 1.02 -4.77 16.88
CA PHE A 32 0.19 -3.96 15.98
C PHE A 32 -1.30 -4.26 16.14
N ILE A 33 -1.67 -5.54 16.31
CA ILE A 33 -3.05 -5.96 16.57
C ILE A 33 -3.51 -5.46 17.96
N GLU A 34 -2.68 -5.59 18.99
CA GLU A 34 -2.98 -5.05 20.34
C GLU A 34 -3.16 -3.52 20.33
N GLY A 35 -2.37 -2.79 19.53
CA GLY A 35 -2.52 -1.35 19.37
C GLY A 35 -3.81 -0.94 18.66
N TRP A 36 -4.34 -1.81 17.79
CA TRP A 36 -5.53 -1.57 16.97
C TRP A 36 -6.83 -1.91 17.72
N GLU A 37 -6.86 -3.01 18.50
CA GLU A 37 -8.02 -3.43 19.29
C GLU A 37 -8.33 -2.50 20.47
N ASN A 38 -7.30 -1.88 21.07
CA ASN A 38 -7.48 -1.04 22.24
C ASN A 38 -7.97 0.38 21.93
N GLY A 39 -8.11 0.73 20.64
CA GLY A 39 -8.46 2.07 20.20
C GLY A 39 -7.39 3.07 20.61
N TRP A 40 -6.72 3.70 19.65
CA TRP A 40 -5.85 4.85 19.94
C TRP A 40 -6.71 6.05 20.43
N SER A 41 -7.17 5.97 21.67
CA SER A 41 -7.63 7.07 22.49
C SER A 41 -6.40 7.81 22.98
N GLY A 42 -6.40 9.11 22.75
CA GLY A 42 -5.24 9.99 22.97
C GLY A 42 -4.57 9.82 24.32
N GLY A 43 -3.25 9.91 24.29
CA GLY A 43 -2.43 10.10 25.49
C GLY A 43 -1.91 8.82 26.12
N SER A 44 -1.07 8.07 25.40
CA SER A 44 -0.06 7.25 26.07
C SER A 44 1.29 7.60 25.45
N GLY A 45 2.22 8.13 26.24
CA GLY A 45 3.56 8.50 25.78
C GLY A 45 4.19 7.36 24.98
N ILE A 46 4.91 7.68 23.92
CA ILE A 46 5.71 6.70 23.21
C ILE A 46 6.85 6.33 24.17
N TYR A 47 6.90 5.08 24.63
CA TYR A 47 7.98 4.60 25.48
C TYR A 47 9.04 3.90 24.62
N GLU A 48 10.28 4.35 24.70
CA GLU A 48 11.42 3.75 24.01
C GLU A 48 12.46 3.32 25.06
N ASN A 49 12.84 2.04 25.05
CA ASN A 49 13.72 1.44 26.07
C ASN A 49 13.23 1.69 27.52
N GLY A 50 11.91 1.65 27.74
CA GLY A 50 11.29 1.87 29.05
C GLY A 50 11.30 3.33 29.52
N ARG A 51 11.61 4.30 28.65
CA ARG A 51 11.57 5.74 28.96
C ARG A 51 10.54 6.44 28.08
N GLU A 52 9.77 7.33 28.70
CA GLU A 52 8.84 8.18 27.97
C GLU A 52 9.61 9.15 27.07
N VAL A 53 9.31 9.10 25.78
CA VAL A 53 9.83 10.05 24.80
C VAL A 53 9.22 11.41 25.15
N SER A 54 10.08 12.42 25.38
CA SER A 54 9.61 13.76 25.76
C SER A 54 8.78 14.39 24.64
N ASN A 55 7.84 15.29 24.99
CA ASN A 55 7.04 16.02 24.01
C ASN A 55 7.91 16.76 22.97
N ALA A 56 9.06 17.31 23.37
CA ALA A 56 10.00 17.96 22.46
C ALA A 56 10.64 16.98 21.46
N GLU A 57 10.90 15.74 21.88
CA GLU A 57 11.40 14.69 20.99
C GLU A 57 10.29 14.18 20.05
N MET A 58 9.06 14.01 20.54
CA MET A 58 7.91 13.68 19.70
C MET A 58 7.65 14.75 18.64
N GLU A 59 7.73 16.04 19.00
CA GLU A 59 7.60 17.13 18.03
C GLU A 59 8.73 17.15 17.00
N ARG A 60 9.98 16.89 17.41
CA ARG A 60 11.10 16.78 16.46
C ARG A 60 10.89 15.63 15.48
N ARG A 61 10.45 14.47 15.97
CA ARG A 61 10.13 13.31 15.13
C ARG A 61 8.99 13.60 14.17
N ARG A 62 7.93 14.27 14.65
CA ARG A 62 6.83 14.69 13.79
C ARG A 62 7.29 15.62 12.68
N ARG A 63 8.09 16.65 13.01
CA ARG A 63 8.65 17.56 11.98
C ARG A 63 9.55 16.83 11.01
N ALA A 64 10.42 15.93 11.49
CA ALA A 64 11.28 15.13 10.63
C ALA A 64 10.46 14.21 9.69
N HIS A 65 9.38 13.61 10.21
CA HIS A 65 8.45 12.81 9.41
C HIS A 65 7.74 13.67 8.36
N ASP A 66 7.20 14.84 8.75
CA ASP A 66 6.53 15.76 7.83
C ASP A 66 7.49 16.25 6.72
N GLU A 67 8.75 16.52 7.07
CA GLU A 67 9.80 16.88 6.13
C GLU A 67 10.16 15.74 5.17
N GLN A 68 10.24 14.50 5.67
CA GLN A 68 10.46 13.31 4.86
C GLN A 68 9.28 13.05 3.92
N GLU A 69 8.04 13.14 4.40
CA GLU A 69 6.85 12.99 3.57
C GLU A 69 6.81 14.06 2.48
N ALA A 70 7.12 15.32 2.82
CA ALA A 70 7.20 16.39 1.84
C ALA A 70 8.33 16.16 0.80
N ALA A 71 9.47 15.62 1.22
CA ALA A 71 10.57 15.29 0.31
C ALA A 71 10.19 14.14 -0.63
N TYR A 72 9.59 13.09 -0.09
CA TYR A 72 9.07 11.97 -0.86
C TYR A 72 8.02 12.43 -1.88
N MET A 73 7.06 13.25 -1.48
CA MET A 73 6.04 13.76 -2.39
C MET A 73 6.64 14.62 -3.53
N ARG A 74 7.70 15.37 -3.26
CA ARG A 74 8.44 16.09 -4.31
C ARG A 74 9.12 15.13 -5.28
N GLU A 75 9.81 14.11 -4.77
CA GLU A 75 10.44 13.07 -5.58
C GLU A 75 9.43 12.32 -6.44
N GLN A 76 8.24 12.01 -5.90
CA GLN A 76 7.15 11.37 -6.63
C GLN A 76 6.65 12.22 -7.81
N VAL A 77 6.52 13.54 -7.62
CA VAL A 77 6.15 14.47 -8.70
C VAL A 77 7.22 14.52 -9.78
N GLU A 78 8.49 14.60 -9.40
CA GLU A 78 9.61 14.61 -10.36
C GLU A 78 9.73 13.28 -11.11
N THR A 79 9.59 12.16 -10.40
CA THR A 79 9.63 10.81 -10.98
C THR A 79 8.49 10.61 -11.96
N ARG A 80 7.26 11.01 -11.61
CA ARG A 80 6.10 10.96 -12.50
C ARG A 80 6.34 11.75 -13.78
N ARG A 81 6.93 12.95 -13.68
CA ARG A 81 7.28 13.77 -14.85
C ARG A 81 8.33 13.09 -15.73
N ALA A 82 9.41 12.57 -15.14
CA ALA A 82 10.47 11.89 -15.88
C ALA A 82 9.96 10.64 -16.61
N LEU A 83 9.03 9.90 -16.02
CA LEU A 83 8.36 8.77 -16.66
C LEU A 83 7.50 9.22 -17.86
N ALA A 84 6.73 10.31 -17.70
CA ALA A 84 5.95 10.91 -18.78
C ALA A 84 6.85 11.34 -19.95
N ASP A 85 7.95 12.04 -19.66
CA ASP A 85 8.92 12.50 -20.65
C ASP A 85 9.60 11.33 -21.37
N ALA A 86 9.79 10.20 -20.69
CA ALA A 86 10.29 8.95 -21.26
C ALA A 86 9.22 8.14 -22.02
N GLY A 87 7.97 8.62 -22.10
CA GLY A 87 6.90 8.05 -22.89
C GLY A 87 5.94 7.10 -22.15
N ALA A 88 5.98 7.05 -20.80
CA ALA A 88 5.00 6.29 -20.04
C ALA A 88 3.65 7.02 -19.98
N ASN A 89 2.55 6.26 -20.06
CA ASN A 89 1.19 6.76 -19.96
C ASN A 89 0.77 7.00 -18.49
N VAL A 90 1.47 7.91 -17.81
CA VAL A 90 1.27 8.20 -16.38
C VAL A 90 -0.08 8.86 -16.08
N GLU A 91 -0.71 9.51 -17.06
CA GLU A 91 -2.02 10.16 -16.87
C GLU A 91 -3.17 9.15 -16.86
N ALA A 92 -3.01 7.98 -17.49
CA ALA A 92 -4.02 6.92 -17.45
C ALA A 92 -4.01 6.11 -16.15
N ILE A 93 -2.97 6.23 -15.31
CA ILE A 93 -2.89 5.60 -13.99
C ILE A 93 -3.35 6.63 -12.96
N ASP A 94 -4.66 6.80 -12.85
CA ASP A 94 -5.30 7.64 -11.84
C ASP A 94 -5.99 6.81 -10.74
N ALA A 95 -6.46 7.48 -9.70
CA ALA A 95 -7.12 6.83 -8.58
C ALA A 95 -8.38 6.04 -9.00
N ALA A 96 -9.17 6.55 -9.94
CA ALA A 96 -10.40 5.88 -10.38
C ALA A 96 -10.07 4.59 -11.14
N ARG A 97 -9.07 4.66 -12.03
CA ARG A 97 -8.57 3.50 -12.77
C ARG A 97 -7.99 2.45 -11.85
N VAL A 98 -7.16 2.85 -10.89
CA VAL A 98 -6.57 1.95 -9.89
C VAL A 98 -7.66 1.23 -9.11
N LEU A 99 -8.69 1.94 -8.64
CA LEU A 99 -9.79 1.30 -7.90
C LEU A 99 -10.61 0.34 -8.75
N ALA A 100 -10.84 0.68 -10.02
CA ALA A 100 -11.53 -0.20 -10.97
C ALA A 100 -10.73 -1.48 -11.23
N ASP A 101 -9.46 -1.36 -11.63
CA ASP A 101 -8.59 -2.52 -11.89
C ASP A 101 -8.43 -3.40 -10.64
N ALA A 102 -8.25 -2.79 -9.46
CA ALA A 102 -8.13 -3.54 -8.20
C ALA A 102 -9.40 -4.32 -7.87
N ARG A 103 -10.58 -3.73 -8.12
CA ARG A 103 -11.85 -4.41 -7.91
C ARG A 103 -12.04 -5.55 -8.89
N ASP A 104 -11.76 -5.32 -10.17
CA ASP A 104 -11.85 -6.36 -11.21
C ASP A 104 -10.95 -7.55 -10.90
N ILE A 105 -9.73 -7.31 -10.41
CA ILE A 105 -8.80 -8.36 -9.99
C ILE A 105 -9.30 -9.07 -8.73
N ALA A 106 -9.70 -8.33 -7.70
CA ALA A 106 -10.11 -8.91 -6.42
C ALA A 106 -11.40 -9.72 -6.52
N ASP A 107 -12.42 -9.19 -7.21
CA ASP A 107 -13.71 -9.87 -7.38
C ASP A 107 -13.65 -10.91 -8.49
N GLY A 108 -13.05 -10.56 -9.64
CA GLY A 108 -13.01 -11.42 -10.83
C GLY A 108 -12.07 -12.62 -10.68
N LEU A 109 -10.89 -12.44 -10.08
CA LEU A 109 -9.89 -13.50 -9.96
C LEU A 109 -9.81 -14.10 -8.55
N CYS A 110 -10.01 -13.30 -7.50
CA CYS A 110 -9.72 -13.70 -6.12
C CYS A 110 -10.96 -13.95 -5.27
N ARG A 111 -12.16 -13.83 -5.85
CA ARG A 111 -13.45 -14.08 -5.19
C ARG A 111 -13.64 -13.26 -3.90
N ALA A 112 -13.11 -12.03 -3.86
CA ALA A 112 -13.14 -11.19 -2.67
C ALA A 112 -14.56 -10.73 -2.27
N ARG A 113 -15.48 -10.67 -3.24
CA ARG A 113 -16.89 -10.29 -3.05
C ARG A 113 -17.00 -8.92 -2.38
N ILE A 114 -16.29 -7.94 -2.92
CA ILE A 114 -16.40 -6.54 -2.53
C ILE A 114 -17.82 -6.08 -2.92
N GLY A 115 -18.66 -5.87 -1.91
CA GLY A 115 -20.04 -5.42 -2.15
C GLY A 115 -20.09 -4.01 -2.75
N ASP A 116 -21.14 -3.69 -3.51
CA ASP A 116 -21.25 -2.41 -4.23
C ASP A 116 -21.25 -1.18 -3.33
N ALA A 117 -21.66 -1.33 -2.07
CA ALA A 117 -21.65 -0.27 -1.07
C ALA A 117 -20.29 -0.11 -0.35
N ALA A 118 -19.32 -1.01 -0.59
CA ALA A 118 -18.02 -0.94 0.03
C ALA A 118 -17.26 0.27 -0.51
N LYS A 119 -16.93 1.20 0.39
CA LYS A 119 -16.19 2.40 0.03
C LYS A 119 -14.69 2.10 0.10
N PRO A 120 -13.96 2.19 -1.03
CA PRO A 120 -12.52 2.08 -0.98
C PRO A 120 -11.90 3.26 -0.25
N CYS A 121 -10.76 3.00 0.37
CA CYS A 121 -9.81 4.03 0.72
C CYS A 121 -9.28 4.70 -0.55
N GLU A 122 -8.90 5.98 -0.44
CA GLU A 122 -8.13 6.65 -1.48
C GLU A 122 -6.86 5.83 -1.78
N PRO A 123 -6.63 5.43 -3.04
CA PRO A 123 -5.52 4.55 -3.38
C PRO A 123 -4.21 5.31 -3.32
N LEU A 124 -3.16 4.61 -2.89
CA LEU A 124 -1.79 5.12 -2.98
C LEU A 124 -1.18 4.72 -4.33
N ILE A 125 -0.48 5.65 -4.99
CA ILE A 125 0.28 5.39 -6.22
C ILE A 125 1.73 5.81 -5.97
N ASP A 126 2.64 4.84 -5.99
CA ASP A 126 4.09 5.01 -5.88
C ASP A 126 4.73 4.86 -7.26
N TRP A 127 5.29 5.95 -7.78
CA TRP A 127 5.99 6.00 -9.06
C TRP A 127 7.41 5.47 -8.92
N ARG A 128 7.80 4.60 -9.86
CA ARG A 128 9.12 3.98 -9.84
C ARG A 128 10.09 4.78 -10.71
N PRO A 129 11.30 5.08 -10.21
CA PRO A 129 12.27 5.83 -10.99
C PRO A 129 12.66 5.10 -12.26
N LEU A 130 13.14 5.86 -13.25
CA LEU A 130 13.79 5.30 -14.41
C LEU A 130 14.94 4.38 -13.99
N THR A 131 15.25 3.40 -14.84
CA THR A 131 16.42 2.55 -14.62
C THR A 131 17.70 3.40 -14.60
N LYS A 132 18.80 2.86 -14.07
CA LYS A 132 20.13 3.53 -14.09
C LYS A 132 20.57 3.99 -15.49
N THR A 133 20.02 3.40 -16.55
CA THR A 133 20.30 3.75 -17.96
C THR A 133 19.33 4.76 -18.56
N GLY A 134 18.43 5.35 -17.76
CA GLY A 134 17.41 6.30 -18.19
C GLY A 134 16.23 5.67 -18.94
N LYS A 135 16.13 4.33 -18.97
CA LYS A 135 15.02 3.61 -19.64
C LYS A 135 13.85 3.42 -18.69
N LEU A 136 12.64 3.31 -19.27
CA LEU A 136 11.43 2.95 -18.54
C LEU A 136 11.60 1.60 -17.80
N PRO A 137 11.28 1.53 -16.51
CA PRO A 137 11.24 0.28 -15.78
C PRO A 137 10.06 -0.58 -16.25
N LYS A 138 10.12 -1.89 -16.03
CA LYS A 138 8.99 -2.81 -16.27
C LYS A 138 7.75 -2.40 -15.46
N CYS A 139 7.97 -1.99 -14.22
CA CYS A 139 6.96 -1.44 -13.32
C CYS A 139 7.18 0.06 -13.22
N VAL A 140 6.29 0.88 -13.78
CA VAL A 140 6.39 2.35 -13.69
C VAL A 140 5.67 2.90 -12.47
N ALA A 141 4.68 2.17 -11.96
CA ALA A 141 3.97 2.51 -10.74
C ALA A 141 3.60 1.25 -9.95
N ARG A 142 3.59 1.36 -8.63
CA ARG A 142 2.91 0.44 -7.72
C ARG A 142 1.70 1.16 -7.14
N ALA A 143 0.54 0.50 -7.15
CA ALA A 143 -0.66 1.08 -6.59
C ALA A 143 -1.24 0.17 -5.51
N THR A 144 -1.81 0.76 -4.47
CA THR A 144 -2.45 0.04 -3.37
C THR A 144 -3.89 0.52 -3.22
N ALA A 145 -4.84 -0.40 -3.30
CA ALA A 145 -6.25 -0.17 -3.02
C ALA A 145 -6.68 -1.00 -1.80
N VAL A 146 -7.49 -0.40 -0.94
CA VAL A 146 -7.95 -1.02 0.31
C VAL A 146 -9.45 -0.84 0.49
N TRP A 147 -10.15 -1.91 0.82
CA TRP A 147 -11.54 -1.90 1.28
C TRP A 147 -11.61 -2.45 2.69
N ASP A 148 -11.77 -1.56 3.66
CA ASP A 148 -12.00 -1.95 5.05
C ASP A 148 -13.49 -2.26 5.27
N ARG A 149 -13.75 -3.33 6.02
CA ARG A 149 -15.09 -3.74 6.42
C ARG A 149 -15.35 -3.34 7.87
N PRO A 150 -16.60 -3.00 8.24
CA PRO A 150 -16.92 -2.58 9.61
C PRO A 150 -16.58 -3.60 10.70
N ASN A 151 -16.46 -4.87 10.37
CA ASN A 151 -16.13 -5.96 11.28
C ASN A 151 -14.62 -6.16 11.49
N GLY A 152 -13.77 -5.27 10.95
CA GLY A 152 -12.31 -5.38 11.03
C GLY A 152 -11.68 -6.25 9.93
N ASP A 153 -12.48 -6.86 9.05
CA ASP A 153 -11.95 -7.50 7.86
C ASP A 153 -11.54 -6.47 6.81
N SER A 154 -10.70 -6.86 5.86
CA SER A 154 -10.26 -5.98 4.78
C SER A 154 -9.93 -6.74 3.51
N VAL A 155 -10.02 -6.06 2.37
CA VAL A 155 -9.45 -6.51 1.10
C VAL A 155 -8.40 -5.51 0.69
N ILE A 156 -7.18 -5.98 0.48
CA ILE A 156 -6.03 -5.16 0.09
C ILE A 156 -5.50 -5.69 -1.23
N VAL A 157 -5.31 -4.79 -2.19
CA VAL A 157 -4.81 -5.12 -3.53
C VAL A 157 -3.62 -4.25 -3.84
N HIS A 158 -2.46 -4.89 -4.05
CA HIS A 158 -1.25 -4.24 -4.53
C HIS A 158 -1.07 -4.56 -6.01
N MET A 159 -0.93 -3.56 -6.86
CA MET A 159 -0.80 -3.72 -8.30
C MET A 159 0.50 -3.11 -8.82
N GLY A 160 1.07 -3.74 -9.83
CA GLY A 160 2.16 -3.18 -10.63
C GLY A 160 1.64 -2.79 -12.01
N TYR A 161 1.94 -1.56 -12.43
CA TYR A 161 1.59 -1.04 -13.74
C TYR A 161 2.80 -0.96 -14.68
N THR A 162 2.58 -1.28 -15.95
CA THR A 162 3.55 -1.03 -17.02
C THR A 162 3.47 0.40 -17.55
N ALA A 163 4.41 0.77 -18.42
CA ALA A 163 4.41 2.06 -19.09
C ALA A 163 3.13 2.33 -19.91
N ASP A 164 2.43 1.29 -20.37
CA ASP A 164 1.18 1.40 -21.13
C ASP A 164 -0.06 1.54 -20.23
N ALA A 165 0.13 1.81 -18.93
CA ALA A 165 -0.92 1.89 -17.93
C ALA A 165 -1.76 0.60 -17.80
N ARG A 166 -1.11 -0.57 -17.99
CA ARG A 166 -1.76 -1.87 -17.80
C ARG A 166 -1.27 -2.53 -16.51
N PRO A 167 -2.17 -3.07 -15.67
CA PRO A 167 -1.75 -3.93 -14.57
C PRO A 167 -1.13 -5.21 -15.14
N TYR A 168 0.06 -5.58 -14.66
CA TYR A 168 0.75 -6.81 -15.08
C TYR A 168 1.09 -7.77 -13.93
N THR A 169 0.93 -7.29 -12.70
CA THR A 169 1.06 -8.08 -11.48
C THR A 169 0.10 -7.53 -10.45
N ALA A 170 -0.43 -8.41 -9.60
CA ALA A 170 -1.08 -7.99 -8.37
C ALA A 170 -0.82 -8.99 -7.25
N ASP A 171 -0.83 -8.52 -6.02
CA ASP A 171 -0.90 -9.35 -4.82
C ASP A 171 -2.16 -8.92 -4.05
N VAL A 172 -3.07 -9.87 -3.82
CA VAL A 172 -4.38 -9.62 -3.18
C VAL A 172 -4.40 -10.32 -1.84
N HIS A 173 -4.75 -9.58 -0.80
CA HIS A 173 -4.92 -10.09 0.56
C HIS A 173 -6.36 -9.88 1.02
N ILE A 174 -6.99 -10.97 1.43
CA ILE A 174 -8.37 -10.96 1.92
C ILE A 174 -8.33 -11.41 3.37
N TRP A 175 -8.77 -10.53 4.26
CA TRP A 175 -9.02 -10.85 5.65
C TRP A 175 -10.49 -11.22 5.82
N THR A 176 -10.76 -12.34 6.49
CA THR A 176 -12.10 -12.74 6.86
C THR A 176 -12.06 -13.46 8.20
N ALA A 177 -12.79 -12.94 9.19
CA ALA A 177 -12.86 -13.48 10.54
C ALA A 177 -11.46 -13.67 11.19
N GLY A 178 -10.55 -12.74 10.95
CA GLY A 178 -9.19 -12.78 11.51
C GLY A 178 -8.21 -13.70 10.77
N GLU A 179 -8.64 -14.39 9.71
CA GLU A 179 -7.77 -15.18 8.85
C GLU A 179 -7.41 -14.41 7.57
N ARG A 180 -6.14 -14.53 7.13
CA ARG A 180 -5.65 -13.92 5.89
C ARG A 180 -5.48 -14.99 4.81
N TYR A 181 -6.10 -14.77 3.66
CA TYR A 181 -5.87 -15.54 2.46
C TYR A 181 -5.27 -14.66 1.37
N SER A 182 -4.25 -15.15 0.67
CA SER A 182 -3.48 -14.34 -0.27
C SER A 182 -3.44 -14.96 -1.67
N TYR A 183 -3.50 -14.12 -2.69
CA TYR A 183 -3.38 -14.48 -4.10
C TYR A 183 -2.23 -13.71 -4.73
N LYS A 184 -1.43 -14.40 -5.53
CA LYS A 184 -0.40 -13.82 -6.40
C LYS A 184 -0.92 -13.87 -7.82
N ILE A 185 -1.08 -12.71 -8.44
CA ILE A 185 -1.59 -12.53 -9.80
C ILE A 185 -0.45 -12.07 -10.69
N ARG A 186 -0.29 -12.70 -11.85
CA ARG A 186 0.73 -12.35 -12.84
C ARG A 186 0.11 -12.40 -14.24
N THR A 187 0.66 -11.63 -15.17
CA THR A 187 0.31 -11.78 -16.58
C THR A 187 0.87 -13.09 -17.14
N VAL A 188 -0.01 -13.93 -17.68
CA VAL A 188 0.28 -15.18 -18.39
C VAL A 188 -0.39 -15.07 -19.76
N ASP A 189 0.36 -15.26 -20.84
CA ASP A 189 -0.13 -15.16 -22.23
C ASP A 189 -0.91 -13.86 -22.55
N GLY A 190 -0.55 -12.77 -21.89
CA GLY A 190 -1.15 -11.44 -22.08
C GLY A 190 -2.36 -11.14 -21.20
N GLU A 191 -2.82 -12.11 -20.39
CA GLU A 191 -3.96 -11.97 -19.48
C GLU A 191 -3.53 -12.12 -18.01
N LEU A 192 -4.22 -11.46 -17.09
CA LEU A 192 -3.96 -11.63 -15.65
C LEU A 192 -4.56 -12.94 -15.17
N ALA A 193 -3.74 -13.76 -14.52
CA ALA A 193 -4.15 -15.04 -13.97
C ALA A 193 -3.58 -15.25 -12.56
N VAL A 194 -4.27 -16.09 -11.78
CA VAL A 194 -3.80 -16.55 -10.48
C VAL A 194 -2.58 -17.44 -10.69
N ALA A 195 -1.41 -16.97 -10.24
CA ALA A 195 -0.15 -17.70 -10.28
C ALA A 195 0.12 -18.50 -8.99
N GLY A 196 -0.58 -18.15 -7.90
CA GLY A 196 -0.54 -18.89 -6.65
C GLY A 196 -1.54 -18.34 -5.65
N GLU A 197 -2.04 -19.20 -4.77
CA GLU A 197 -3.02 -18.84 -3.74
C GLU A 197 -2.79 -19.69 -2.49
N GLY A 198 -3.17 -19.16 -1.33
CA GLY A 198 -3.09 -19.92 -0.09
C GLY A 198 -3.33 -19.11 1.18
N PRO A 199 -3.51 -19.82 2.30
CA PRO A 199 -3.41 -19.18 3.61
C PRO A 199 -2.00 -18.62 3.80
N ALA A 200 -1.97 -17.54 4.53
CA ALA A 200 -0.79 -16.75 4.83
C ALA A 200 0.08 -17.30 5.95
#